data_AF-A0A2T3N9B9-F1
#
_entry.id   AF-A0A2T3N9B9-F1
#
_cell.length_a   1.000
_cell.length_b   1.000
_cell.length_c   1.000
_cell.angle_alpha   90.00
_cell.angle_beta   90.00
_cell.angle_gamma   90.00
#
_symmetry.space_group_name_H-M   'P 1'
#
loop_
_entity.id
_entity.type
_entity.pdbx_description
1 polymer ?
#
loop_
_entity_poly.entity_id
_entity_poly.type
_entity_poly.pdbx_seq_one_letter_code
_entity_poly.pdbx_strand_id
1 'polypeptide(L)'
;MNQNAQQLLKTLCAEYDNLSQKYQDRPFPEFSETIQNELGYCLVRCPVGSQRFSIVSVRFASAVRGQGVLTAFIDYIRKHPYHYNGIEVATIENKGLAKRLLALGWQYKSRFSKLFFAKTPTLIQDF
;
A
#
# COMPACT_ATOMS: atom_id res chain seq x y z
N MET A 1 0.63 -12.70 14.05
CA MET A 1 1.32 -13.13 12.81
C MET A 1 2.27 -14.27 13.15
N ASN A 2 2.22 -15.37 12.41
CA ASN A 2 3.20 -16.44 12.43
C ASN A 2 4.52 -16.00 11.79
N GLN A 3 5.54 -16.88 11.82
CA GLN A 3 6.87 -16.58 11.29
C GLN A 3 6.84 -16.17 9.81
N ASN A 4 6.10 -16.90 8.97
CA ASN A 4 5.96 -16.57 7.55
C ASN A 4 5.33 -15.17 7.35
N ALA A 5 4.26 -14.85 8.07
CA ALA A 5 3.60 -13.55 7.98
C ALA A 5 4.53 -12.41 8.45
N GLN A 6 5.35 -12.65 9.47
CA GLN A 6 6.37 -11.69 9.91
C GLN A 6 7.49 -11.52 8.88
N GLN A 7 7.94 -12.61 8.25
CA GLN A 7 8.95 -12.58 7.20
C GLN A 7 8.46 -11.79 6.00
N LEU A 8 7.24 -12.07 5.54
CA LEU A 8 6.60 -11.30 4.46
C LEU A 8 6.49 -9.82 4.82
N LEU A 9 6.03 -9.50 6.04
CA LEU A 9 5.96 -8.10 6.49
C LEU A 9 7.33 -7.42 6.45
N LYS A 10 8.39 -8.08 6.95
CA LYS A 10 9.75 -7.54 6.92
C LYS A 10 10.24 -7.29 5.49
N THR A 11 10.00 -8.23 4.57
CA THR A 11 10.34 -8.06 3.15
C THR A 11 9.60 -6.87 2.54
N LEU A 12 8.28 -6.76 2.79
CA LEU A 12 7.48 -5.64 2.27
C LEU A 12 8.01 -4.28 2.76
N CYS A 13 8.32 -4.16 4.05
CA CYS A 13 8.90 -2.96 4.62
C CYS A 13 10.26 -2.63 4.01
N ALA A 14 11.20 -3.58 4.00
CA ALA A 14 12.55 -3.35 3.51
C ALA A 14 12.57 -2.95 2.02
N GLU A 15 11.80 -3.62 1.18
CA GLU A 15 11.73 -3.30 -0.24
C GLU A 15 11.01 -1.97 -0.50
N TYR A 16 9.99 -1.63 0.31
CA TYR A 16 9.36 -0.31 0.23
C TYR A 16 10.35 0.82 0.60
N ASP A 17 11.18 0.59 1.61
CA ASP A 17 12.22 1.52 2.03
C ASP A 17 13.28 1.68 0.92
N ASN A 18 13.71 0.58 0.32
CA ASN A 18 14.62 0.58 -0.83
C ASN A 18 14.04 1.38 -2.00
N LEU A 19 12.76 1.21 -2.33
CA LEU A 19 12.09 1.99 -3.36
C LEU A 19 12.07 3.48 -3.00
N SER A 20 11.70 3.80 -1.76
CA SER A 20 11.62 5.19 -1.30
C SER A 20 12.99 5.88 -1.36
N GLN A 21 14.07 5.18 -0.97
CA GLN A 21 15.44 5.68 -1.07
C GLN A 21 15.92 5.80 -2.53
N LYS A 22 15.67 4.79 -3.37
CA LYS A 22 16.04 4.78 -4.80
C LYS A 22 15.50 5.99 -5.55
N TYR A 23 14.33 6.48 -5.15
CA TYR A 23 13.63 7.58 -5.81
C TYR A 23 13.66 8.90 -5.03
N GLN A 24 14.33 8.96 -3.87
CA GLN A 24 14.24 10.09 -2.92
C GLN A 24 14.55 11.46 -3.53
N ASP A 25 15.48 11.51 -4.50
CA ASP A 25 15.91 12.75 -5.15
C ASP A 25 14.96 13.20 -6.28
N ARG A 26 13.90 12.44 -6.55
CA ARG A 26 12.91 12.76 -7.58
C ARG A 26 11.64 13.32 -6.95
N PRO A 27 11.24 14.56 -7.27
CA PRO A 27 10.02 15.15 -6.74
C PRO A 27 8.74 14.44 -7.26
N PHE A 28 8.80 13.87 -8.46
CA PHE A 28 7.71 13.10 -9.07
C PHE A 28 8.29 11.80 -9.63
N PRO A 29 8.52 10.78 -8.79
CA PRO A 29 9.09 9.53 -9.27
C PRO A 29 8.04 8.78 -10.09
N GLU A 30 8.46 8.21 -11.21
CA GLU A 30 7.62 7.36 -12.04
C GLU A 30 8.18 5.94 -12.00
N PHE A 31 7.40 5.00 -11.49
CA PHE A 31 7.78 3.59 -11.44
C PHE A 31 6.59 2.67 -11.24
N SER A 32 6.81 1.39 -11.51
CA SER A 32 5.89 0.30 -11.20
C SER A 32 6.72 -0.94 -10.87
N GLU A 33 6.78 -1.29 -9.60
CA GLU A 33 7.70 -2.30 -9.05
C GLU A 33 6.92 -3.32 -8.23
N THR A 34 7.24 -4.60 -8.40
CA THR A 34 6.59 -5.68 -7.66
C THR A 34 7.52 -6.16 -6.55
N ILE A 35 7.12 -5.93 -5.29
CA ILE A 35 7.77 -6.53 -4.14
C ILE A 35 7.28 -7.97 -4.04
N GLN A 36 8.14 -8.95 -4.29
CA GLN A 36 7.78 -10.37 -4.37
C GLN A 36 8.68 -11.25 -3.50
N ASN A 37 8.08 -12.23 -2.84
CA ASN A 37 8.78 -13.37 -2.25
C ASN A 37 7.89 -14.64 -2.35
N GLU A 38 8.37 -15.75 -1.78
CA GLU A 38 7.66 -17.05 -1.78
C GLU A 38 6.28 -16.99 -1.11
N LEU A 39 6.05 -16.00 -0.24
CA LEU A 39 4.83 -15.83 0.55
C LEU A 39 3.84 -14.87 -0.10
N GLY A 40 4.18 -14.27 -1.25
CA GLY A 40 3.27 -13.44 -2.03
C GLY A 40 3.94 -12.27 -2.73
N TYR A 41 3.11 -11.37 -3.25
CA TYR A 41 3.58 -10.13 -3.86
C TYR A 41 2.71 -8.91 -3.50
N CYS A 42 3.32 -7.74 -3.64
CA CYS A 42 2.70 -6.42 -3.56
C CYS A 42 3.22 -5.55 -4.71
N LEU A 43 2.32 -5.12 -5.59
CA LEU A 43 2.63 -4.16 -6.66
C LEU A 43 2.54 -2.74 -6.11
N VAL A 44 3.67 -2.02 -6.16
CA VAL A 44 3.77 -0.61 -5.78
C VAL A 44 4.08 0.21 -7.03
N ARG A 45 3.30 1.25 -7.29
CA ARG A 45 3.57 2.18 -8.40
C ARG A 45 3.61 3.62 -7.91
N CYS A 46 4.31 4.49 -8.61
CA CYS A 46 4.07 5.92 -8.54
C CYS A 46 3.69 6.39 -9.96
N PRO A 47 2.41 6.77 -10.19
CA PRO A 47 1.98 7.20 -11.52
C PRO A 47 2.58 8.56 -11.88
N VAL A 48 2.65 8.86 -13.19
CA VAL A 48 3.14 10.14 -13.72
C VAL A 48 2.49 11.33 -13.00
N GLY A 49 3.32 12.27 -12.54
CA GLY A 49 2.87 13.49 -11.85
C GLY A 49 2.36 13.27 -10.42
N SER A 50 2.52 12.08 -9.85
CA SER A 50 2.18 11.79 -8.47
C SER A 50 3.36 11.98 -7.53
N GLN A 51 3.07 12.41 -6.30
CA GLN A 51 3.99 12.37 -5.16
C GLN A 51 3.51 11.34 -4.13
N ARG A 52 2.77 10.32 -4.56
CA ARG A 52 2.20 9.26 -3.72
C ARG A 52 2.50 7.90 -4.32
N PHE A 53 3.00 7.01 -3.47
CA PHE A 53 3.18 5.61 -3.83
C PHE A 53 1.83 4.91 -3.69
N SER A 54 1.44 4.17 -4.72
CA SER A 54 0.18 3.43 -4.78
C SER A 54 0.45 1.93 -4.60
N ILE A 55 -0.14 1.32 -3.58
CA ILE A 55 -0.30 -0.13 -3.48
C ILE A 55 -1.47 -0.51 -4.39
N VAL A 56 -1.19 -1.22 -5.48
CA VAL A 56 -2.18 -1.49 -6.55
C VAL A 56 -2.75 -2.89 -6.47
N SER A 57 -1.91 -3.88 -6.16
CA SER A 57 -2.31 -5.28 -6.13
C SER A 57 -1.53 -6.00 -5.06
N VAL A 58 -2.22 -6.86 -4.32
CA VAL A 58 -1.62 -7.63 -3.24
C VAL A 58 -2.15 -9.06 -3.33
N ARG A 59 -1.25 -10.03 -3.42
CA ARG A 59 -1.61 -11.45 -3.38
C ARG A 59 -0.66 -12.18 -2.44
N PHE A 60 -1.19 -12.54 -1.28
CA PHE A 60 -0.44 -13.29 -0.30
C PHE A 60 -0.78 -14.78 -0.35
N ALA A 61 0.16 -15.64 0.03
CA ALA A 61 -0.04 -17.08 0.17
C ALA A 61 -1.09 -17.37 1.25
N SER A 62 -1.83 -18.48 1.13
CA SER A 62 -2.86 -18.87 2.10
C SER A 62 -2.34 -18.93 3.53
N ALA A 63 -1.10 -19.41 3.71
CA ALA A 63 -0.42 -19.54 5.00
C ALA A 63 -0.22 -18.22 5.78
N VAL A 64 -0.34 -17.06 5.12
CA VAL A 64 -0.13 -15.74 5.73
C VAL A 64 -1.36 -14.82 5.65
N ARG A 65 -2.41 -15.23 4.93
CA ARG A 65 -3.69 -14.49 4.86
C ARG A 65 -4.39 -14.45 6.22
N GLY A 66 -5.18 -13.41 6.46
CA GLY A 66 -5.93 -13.24 7.71
C GLY A 66 -5.08 -12.83 8.92
N GLN A 67 -3.75 -12.74 8.77
CA GLN A 67 -2.84 -12.44 9.88
C GLN A 67 -2.51 -10.95 10.03
N GLY A 68 -3.12 -10.09 9.21
CA GLY A 68 -2.95 -8.64 9.30
C GLY A 68 -1.70 -8.08 8.61
N VAL A 69 -0.99 -8.85 7.79
CA VAL A 69 0.25 -8.41 7.10
C VAL A 69 0.07 -7.09 6.36
N LEU A 70 -0.95 -6.98 5.50
CA LEU A 70 -1.20 -5.77 4.72
C LEU A 70 -1.51 -4.57 5.61
N THR A 71 -2.28 -4.76 6.68
CA THR A 71 -2.57 -3.66 7.61
C THR A 71 -1.30 -3.21 8.33
N ALA A 72 -0.48 -4.14 8.81
CA ALA A 72 0.77 -3.80 9.48
C ALA A 72 1.77 -3.14 8.53
N PHE A 73 1.81 -3.55 7.26
CA PHE A 73 2.62 -2.91 6.24
C PHE A 73 2.16 -1.47 5.98
N ILE A 74 0.85 -1.25 5.82
CA ILE A 74 0.29 0.10 5.67
C ILE A 74 0.58 0.96 6.91
N ASP A 75 0.41 0.41 8.12
CA ASP A 75 0.74 1.09 9.38
C ASP A 75 2.23 1.42 9.49
N TYR A 76 3.11 0.56 8.96
CA TYR A 76 4.54 0.81 8.91
C TYR A 76 4.86 2.02 8.03
N ILE A 77 4.34 2.05 6.79
CA ILE A 77 4.56 3.15 5.85
C ILE A 77 4.11 4.48 6.46
N ARG A 78 2.94 4.49 7.13
CA ARG A 78 2.43 5.69 7.81
C ARG A 78 3.37 6.21 8.90
N LYS A 79 4.08 5.34 9.60
CA LYS A 79 5.03 5.71 10.67
C LYS A 79 6.40 6.12 10.14
N HIS A 80 6.69 5.86 8.87
CA HIS A 80 7.94 6.21 8.21
C HIS A 80 7.61 7.10 7.00
N PRO A 81 7.05 8.32 7.23
CA PRO A 81 6.78 9.24 6.15
C PRO A 81 8.10 9.66 5.51
N TYR A 82 8.31 9.26 4.26
CA TYR A 82 9.41 9.70 3.41
C TYR A 82 9.14 11.10 2.86
N HIS A 83 9.98 11.58 1.94
CA HIS A 83 9.84 12.89 1.26
C HIS A 83 8.60 13.01 0.33
N TYR A 84 7.66 12.06 0.39
CA TYR A 84 6.48 11.97 -0.47
C TYR A 84 5.22 12.33 0.30
N ASN A 85 4.24 12.92 -0.39
CA ASN A 85 3.04 13.49 0.22
C ASN A 85 2.07 12.45 0.79
N GLY A 86 2.30 11.14 0.60
CA GLY A 86 1.39 10.12 1.09
C GLY A 86 1.44 8.78 0.36
N ILE A 87 0.45 7.96 0.67
CA ILE A 87 0.24 6.63 0.10
C ILE A 87 -1.19 6.51 -0.46
N GLU A 88 -1.32 5.77 -1.55
CA GLU A 88 -2.57 5.36 -2.15
C GLU A 88 -2.71 3.84 -2.04
N VAL A 89 -3.89 3.33 -1.75
CA VAL A 89 -4.24 1.91 -1.91
C VAL A 89 -5.37 1.85 -2.93
N ALA A 90 -5.05 1.34 -4.12
CA ALA A 90 -5.94 1.35 -5.27
C ALA A 90 -6.78 0.08 -5.37
N THR A 91 -8.02 0.23 -5.86
CA THR A 91 -8.92 -0.86 -6.24
C THR A 91 -9.07 -1.92 -5.13
N ILE A 92 -9.46 -1.51 -3.93
CA ILE A 92 -9.57 -2.42 -2.78
C ILE A 92 -10.81 -3.31 -2.93
N GLU A 93 -10.64 -4.56 -3.35
CA GLU A 93 -11.75 -5.53 -3.43
C GLU A 93 -12.17 -6.06 -2.04
N ASN A 94 -11.24 -6.07 -1.08
CA ASN A 94 -11.51 -6.54 0.28
C ASN A 94 -12.29 -5.47 1.07
N LYS A 95 -13.61 -5.64 1.17
CA LYS A 95 -14.49 -4.72 1.92
C LYS A 95 -14.10 -4.53 3.39
N GLY A 96 -13.59 -5.57 4.04
CA GLY A 96 -13.13 -5.50 5.43
C GLY A 96 -11.90 -4.60 5.58
N LEU A 97 -10.95 -4.71 4.65
CA LEU A 97 -9.80 -3.82 4.56
C LEU A 97 -10.23 -2.38 4.28
N ALA A 98 -11.10 -2.15 3.29
CA ALA A 98 -11.59 -0.81 2.96
C ALA A 98 -12.26 -0.14 4.17
N LYS A 99 -13.14 -0.87 4.87
CA LYS A 99 -13.82 -0.36 6.09
C LYS A 99 -12.81 -0.04 7.20
N ARG A 100 -11.79 -0.89 7.38
CA ARG A 100 -10.74 -0.67 8.39
C ARG A 100 -9.90 0.57 8.07
N LEU A 101 -9.48 0.74 6.82
CA LEU A 101 -8.72 1.91 6.39
C LEU A 101 -9.54 3.20 6.58
N LEU A 102 -10.81 3.20 6.19
CA LEU A 102 -11.71 4.33 6.44
C LEU A 102 -11.84 4.65 7.94
N ALA A 103 -11.97 3.64 8.80
CA ALA A 103 -12.00 3.82 10.25
C ALA A 103 -10.69 4.38 10.82
N LEU A 104 -9.57 4.17 10.13
CA LEU A 104 -8.25 4.73 10.45
C LEU A 104 -8.04 6.14 9.86
N GLY A 105 -9.08 6.74 9.29
CA GLY A 105 -9.04 8.12 8.76
C GLY A 105 -8.61 8.23 7.29
N TRP A 106 -8.45 7.12 6.57
CA TRP A 106 -8.15 7.16 5.15
C TRP A 106 -9.29 7.80 4.36
N GLN A 107 -8.96 8.54 3.32
CA GLN A 107 -9.93 9.26 2.50
C GLN A 107 -10.10 8.59 1.14
N TYR A 108 -11.27 8.73 0.52
CA TYR A 108 -11.44 8.37 -0.88
C TYR A 108 -10.60 9.30 -1.74
N LYS A 109 -9.87 8.75 -2.74
CA LYS A 109 -9.06 9.56 -3.67
C LYS A 109 -9.86 10.68 -4.33
N SER A 110 -11.13 10.46 -4.61
CA SER A 110 -12.04 11.50 -5.09
C SER A 110 -13.48 11.27 -4.63
N ARG A 111 -14.26 12.35 -4.52
CA ARG A 111 -15.71 12.26 -4.26
C ARG A 111 -16.44 11.45 -5.34
N PHE A 112 -15.95 11.47 -6.59
CA PHE A 112 -16.43 10.61 -7.67
C PHE A 112 -16.15 9.13 -7.41
N SER A 113 -14.95 8.78 -6.92
CA SER A 113 -14.62 7.39 -6.57
C SER A 113 -15.49 6.83 -5.44
N LYS A 114 -15.90 7.68 -4.49
CA LYS A 114 -16.88 7.31 -3.46
C LYS A 114 -18.25 6.93 -4.04
N LEU A 115 -18.70 7.62 -5.09
CA LEU A 115 -20.02 7.43 -5.69
C LEU A 115 -20.06 6.26 -6.69
N PHE A 116 -19.05 6.16 -7.57
CA PHE A 116 -19.04 5.21 -8.69
C PHE A 116 -18.25 3.92 -8.42
N PHE A 117 -17.29 3.94 -7.49
CA PHE A 117 -16.40 2.80 -7.19
C PHE A 117 -16.51 2.35 -5.72
N ALA A 118 -17.68 2.53 -5.10
CA ALA A 118 -17.92 2.13 -3.71
C ALA A 118 -17.64 0.64 -3.42
N LYS A 119 -17.71 -0.22 -4.45
CA LYS A 119 -17.42 -1.65 -4.34
C LYS A 119 -15.93 -1.98 -4.33
N THR A 120 -15.09 -1.14 -4.94
CA THR A 120 -13.63 -1.30 -5.08
C THR A 120 -12.92 0.04 -4.89
N PRO A 121 -13.02 0.65 -3.70
CA PRO A 121 -12.56 2.02 -3.51
C PRO A 121 -11.05 2.14 -3.61
N THR A 122 -10.59 3.30 -4.09
CA THR A 122 -9.22 3.75 -3.93
C THR A 122 -9.16 4.70 -2.75
N LEU A 123 -8.34 4.37 -1.76
CA LEU A 123 -8.16 5.16 -0.55
C LEU A 123 -6.77 5.78 -0.52
N ILE A 124 -6.66 7.00 -0.02
CA ILE A 124 -5.42 7.75 0.14
C ILE A 124 -5.23 8.14 1.59
N GLN A 125 -3.97 8.27 1.98
CA GLN A 125 -3.56 8.91 3.21
C GLN A 125 -2.37 9.81 2.92
N ASP A 126 -2.53 11.10 3.21
CA ASP A 126 -1.49 12.10 3.10
C ASP A 126 -0.70 12.18 4.42
N PHE A 127 0.58 12.56 4.34
CA PHE A 127 1.48 12.73 5.49
C PHE A 127 1.75 14.20 5.80
#